data_AF-A0A1E5NY25-F1
#
_entry.id   AF-A0A1E5NY25-F1
#
_cell.length_a   1.000
_cell.length_b   1.000
_cell.length_c   1.000
_cell.angle_alpha   90.00
_cell.angle_beta   90.00
_cell.angle_gamma   90.00
#
_symmetry.space_group_name_H-M   'P 1'
#
loop_
_entity.id
_entity.type
_entity.pdbx_description
1 polymer ?
#
loop_
_entity_poly.entity_id
_entity_poly.type
_entity_poly.pdbx_seq_one_letter_code
_entity_poly.pdbx_strand_id
1 'polypeptide(L)' 'MAIDLLPWELRVGDVVPFDDHIGRPIADIHAVGPGHRARRLILAGLPPLTTRRKLRIYRATQRLSD' A
#
# COMPACT_ATOMS: atom_id res chain seq x y z
N MET A 1 0.22 11.77 -6.63
CA MET A 1 -1.26 11.76 -6.78
C MET A 1 -1.83 10.66 -5.90
N ALA A 2 -2.99 10.88 -5.27
CA ALA A 2 -3.71 9.82 -4.55
C ALA A 2 -4.52 8.95 -5.53
N ILE A 3 -4.44 7.63 -5.39
CA ILE A 3 -5.09 6.66 -6.28
C ILE A 3 -5.71 5.56 -5.41
N ASP A 4 -6.92 5.12 -5.75
CA ASP A 4 -7.59 4.01 -5.06
C ASP A 4 -7.30 2.69 -5.80
N LEU A 5 -6.54 1.79 -5.16
CA LEU A 5 -6.06 0.54 -5.76
C LEU A 5 -6.60 -0.69 -5.05
N LEU A 6 -6.87 -1.75 -5.80
CA LEU A 6 -7.19 -3.07 -5.25
C LEU A 6 -5.95 -3.69 -4.59
N PRO A 7 -6.12 -4.61 -3.61
CA PRO A 7 -4.98 -5.16 -2.87
C PRO A 7 -3.86 -5.74 -3.74
N TRP A 8 -4.19 -6.37 -4.88
CA TRP A 8 -3.20 -6.96 -5.79
C TRP A 8 -2.49 -5.96 -6.71
N GLU A 9 -2.89 -4.69 -6.72
CA GLU A 9 -2.27 -3.61 -7.50
C GLU A 9 -1.26 -2.79 -6.67
N LEU A 10 -1.22 -3.05 -5.35
CA LEU A 10 -0.32 -2.41 -4.41
C LEU A 10 1.13 -2.86 -4.64
N ARG A 11 2.06 -1.94 -4.42
CA ARG A 11 3.50 -2.15 -4.62
C ARG A 11 4.27 -1.66 -3.39
N VAL A 12 5.43 -2.27 -3.16
CA VAL A 12 6.42 -1.75 -2.22
C VAL A 12 6.78 -0.31 -2.64
N GLY A 13 6.84 0.58 -1.67
CA GLY A 13 7.05 2.03 -1.87
C GLY A 13 5.79 2.85 -2.08
N ASP A 14 4.61 2.23 -2.33
CA ASP A 14 3.35 2.97 -2.27
C ASP A 14 3.16 3.54 -0.86
N VAL A 15 2.66 4.77 -0.75
CA VAL A 15 2.50 5.45 0.52
C VAL A 15 1.05 5.40 0.97
N VAL A 16 0.77 4.77 2.10
CA VAL A 16 -0.56 4.68 2.70
C VAL A 16 -0.77 5.90 3.62
N PRO A 17 -1.85 6.69 3.47
CA PRO A 17 -2.21 7.72 4.44
C PRO A 17 -2.64 7.07 5.77
N PHE A 18 -2.20 7.67 6.88
CA PHE A 18 -2.64 7.32 8.23
C PHE A 18 -3.36 8.49 8.90
N ASP A 19 -4.07 8.18 9.98
CA ASP A 19 -4.88 9.13 10.75
C ASP A 19 -4.04 10.24 11.40
N ASP A 20 -2.73 10.03 11.57
CA ASP A 20 -1.76 11.03 12.05
C ASP A 20 -1.36 12.04 10.96
N HIS A 21 -2.01 11.98 9.79
CA HIS A 21 -1.69 12.76 8.59
C HIS A 21 -0.27 12.49 8.03
N ILE A 22 0.42 11.45 8.49
CA ILE A 22 1.74 11.07 8.01
C ILE A 22 1.61 9.85 7.09
N GLY A 23 2.03 10.01 5.83
CA GLY A 23 2.09 8.90 4.88
C GLY A 23 3.19 7.90 5.24
N ARG A 24 2.89 6.61 5.20
CA ARG A 24 3.85 5.54 5.47
C ARG A 24 4.08 4.68 4.23
N PRO A 25 5.34 4.50 3.80
CA PRO A 25 5.63 3.63 2.66
C PRO A 25 5.40 2.16 3.04
N ILE A 26 4.82 1.41 2.11
CA ILE A 26 4.76 -0.05 2.19
C ILE A 26 6.18 -0.59 2.04
N ALA A 27 6.68 -1.21 3.10
CA ALA A 27 8.00 -1.84 3.13
C ALA A 27 7.97 -3.27 2.56
N ASP A 28 6.88 -4.00 2.78
CA ASP A 28 6.70 -5.36 2.26
C ASP A 28 5.21 -5.73 2.09
N ILE A 29 4.91 -6.72 1.25
CA ILE A 29 3.56 -7.18 0.92
C ILE A 29 3.51 -8.71 0.92
N HIS A 30 2.66 -9.27 1.79
CA HIS A 30 2.36 -10.71 1.80
C HIS A 30 0.95 -10.99 1.30
N ALA A 31 0.79 -12.03 0.50
CA ALA A 31 -0.52 -12.58 0.16
C ALA A 31 -1.14 -13.25 1.41
N VAL A 32 -2.43 -13.02 1.68
CA VAL A 32 -3.11 -13.64 2.83
C VAL A 32 -4.47 -14.20 2.42
N GLY A 33 -4.79 -15.37 2.99
CA GLY A 33 -6.10 -16.02 2.90
C GLY A 33 -6.28 -16.91 1.66
N PRO A 34 -7.35 -17.73 1.64
CA PRO A 34 -7.68 -18.60 0.50
C PRO A 34 -7.88 -17.77 -0.78
N GLY A 35 -7.23 -18.19 -1.87
CA GLY A 35 -7.28 -17.48 -3.15
C GLY A 35 -6.55 -16.13 -3.16
N HIS A 36 -5.73 -15.82 -2.15
CA HIS A 36 -4.82 -14.66 -2.11
C HIS A 36 -5.48 -13.29 -2.39
N ARG A 37 -6.79 -13.17 -2.05
CA ARG A 37 -7.59 -11.96 -2.29
C ARG A 37 -7.29 -10.82 -1.32
N ALA A 38 -6.58 -11.10 -0.22
CA ALA A 38 -6.14 -10.10 0.76
C ALA A 38 -4.63 -9.91 0.69
N ARG A 39 -4.16 -8.70 1.01
CA ARG A 39 -2.74 -8.41 1.24
C ARG A 39 -2.51 -7.93 2.65
N ARG A 40 -1.42 -8.42 3.27
CA ARG A 40 -0.86 -7.88 4.50
C ARG A 40 0.31 -6.99 4.14
N LEU A 41 0.21 -5.73 4.52
CA LEU A 41 1.17 -4.68 4.25
C LEU A 41 2.02 -4.48 5.50
N ILE A 42 3.34 -4.47 5.31
CA ILE A 42 4.30 -4.09 6.34
C ILE A 42 4.64 -2.62 6.12
N LEU A 43 4.55 -1.84 7.18
CA LEU A 43 4.76 -0.39 7.16
C LEU A 43 5.83 -0.04 8.20
N ALA A 44 6.67 0.95 7.91
CA ALA A 44 7.71 1.35 8.84
C ALA A 44 7.12 1.95 10.12
N GLY A 45 7.50 1.40 11.27
CA GLY A 45 7.11 1.93 12.59
C GLY A 45 5.63 1.72 12.96
N LEU A 46 4.89 0.90 12.23
CA LEU A 46 3.48 0.62 12.48
C LEU A 46 3.18 -0.89 12.48
N PRO A 47 2.11 -1.32 13.17
CA PRO A 47 1.61 -2.69 13.05
C PRO A 47 1.23 -3.03 11.60
N PRO A 48 1.36 -4.30 11.18
CA PRO A 48 0.96 -4.73 9.84
C PRO A 48 -0.52 -4.48 9.56
N LEU A 49 -0.83 -3.93 8.39
CA LEU A 49 -2.19 -3.65 7.94
C LEU A 49 -2.67 -4.75 6.99
N THR A 50 -3.84 -5.34 7.23
CA THR A 50 -4.45 -6.29 6.28
C THR A 50 -5.57 -5.61 5.50
N THR A 51 -5.48 -5.61 4.18
CA THR A 51 -6.52 -5.06 3.31
C THR A 51 -7.13 -6.12 2.40
N ARG A 52 -8.46 -6.07 2.28
CA ARG A 52 -9.30 -6.89 1.37
C ARG A 52 -10.07 -6.04 0.37
N ARG A 53 -10.01 -4.71 0.49
CA ARG A 53 -10.78 -3.74 -0.29
C ARG A 53 -9.81 -2.75 -0.95
N LYS A 54 -10.36 -1.86 -1.77
CA LYS A 54 -9.57 -0.77 -2.32
C LYS A 54 -8.94 0.05 -1.19
N LEU A 55 -7.67 0.37 -1.34
CA LEU A 55 -6.91 1.22 -0.44
C LEU A 55 -6.44 2.45 -1.19
N ARG A 56 -6.62 3.62 -0.59
CA ARG A 56 -6.08 4.87 -1.12
C ARG A 56 -4.59 4.93 -0.84
N ILE A 57 -3.77 5.14 -1.86
CA ILE A 57 -2.32 5.31 -1.72
C ILE A 57 -1.84 6.53 -2.49
N TYR A 58 -0.69 7.06 -2.10
CA TYR A 58 0.09 7.99 -2.89
C TYR A 58 1.21 7.22 -3.58
N ARG A 59 1.21 7.24 -4.91
CA ARG A 59 2.32 6.72 -5.72
C ARG A 59 3.12 7.91 -6.23
N ALA A 60 4.43 7.86 -6.02
CA ALA A 60 5.33 8.73 -6.76
C ALA A 60 5.18 8.35 -8.24
N THR A 61 4.63 9.26 -9.04
CA THR A 61 4.82 9.18 -10.48
C THR A 61 6.30 9.40 -10.69
N GLN A 62 7.07 8.33 -10.92
CA GLN A 62 8.38 8.51 -11.51
C GLN A 62 8.13 9.29 -12.81
N ARG A 63 8.51 10.56 -12.80
CA ARG A 63 8.79 11.27 -14.04
C ARG A 63 9.92 10.46 -14.65
N LEU A 64 9.60 9.66 -15.66
CA LEU A 64 10.61 9.24 -16.63
C LEU A 64 11.14 10.55 -17.20
N SER A 65 12.29 10.98 -16.68
CA SER A 65 13.16 11.90 -17.38
C SER A 65 13.97 11.03 -18.35
N ASP A 66 13.62 11.18 -19.63
CA ASP A 66 14.23 10.68 -20.87
C ASP A 66 14.64 9.20 -20.96
#